data_AF-A0A3S0ZI86-F1
#
_entry.id   AF-A0A3S0ZI86-F1
#
_cell.length_a   1.000
_cell.length_b   1.000
_cell.length_c   1.000
_cell.angle_alpha   90.00
_cell.angle_beta   90.00
_cell.angle_gamma   90.00
#
_symmetry.space_group_name_H-M   'P 1'
#
loop_
_entity.id
_entity.type
_entity.pdbx_description
1 polymer ?
#
loop_
_entity_poly.entity_id
_entity_poly.type
_entity_poly.pdbx_seq_one_letter_code
_entity_poly.pdbx_strand_id
1 'polypeptide(L)'
;MILSLAPIRALGLAALVLAALHGAAPAQTPNTKPSGNTPFSSMAIARDEADDCRVPKPPADLAETAYLRNGYRAILRILIAEEALATENWTCLLDQFTWDQALDALPRFQTSDNPRLPFNVLELYAQANALEAQVAEACAK
;
A
#
# COMPACT_ATOMS: atom_id res chain seq x y z
N MET A 1 -19.01 30.99 -55.49
CA MET A 1 -19.52 30.04 -54.48
C MET A 1 -20.42 30.83 -53.55
N ILE A 2 -21.69 30.46 -53.48
CA ILE A 2 -22.83 31.29 -53.06
C ILE A 2 -23.04 31.14 -51.55
N LEU A 3 -23.20 32.26 -50.82
CA LEU A 3 -23.83 32.29 -49.49
C LEU A 3 -25.36 32.27 -49.65
N SER A 4 -26.03 31.33 -48.99
CA SER A 4 -27.50 31.18 -48.91
C SER A 4 -27.80 30.08 -47.87
N LEU A 5 -28.78 30.09 -46.95
CA LEU A 5 -29.95 30.93 -46.67
C LEU A 5 -30.13 31.08 -45.14
N ALA A 6 -30.79 32.16 -44.72
CA ALA A 6 -31.36 32.35 -43.38
C ALA A 6 -32.86 31.90 -43.32
N PRO A 7 -33.71 32.38 -42.39
CA PRO A 7 -34.18 31.71 -41.16
C PRO A 7 -35.71 31.50 -41.14
N ILE A 8 -36.26 30.50 -40.44
CA ILE A 8 -37.73 30.40 -40.28
C ILE A 8 -38.19 29.95 -38.87
N ARG A 9 -38.80 30.92 -38.19
CA ARG A 9 -39.96 30.92 -37.29
C ARG A 9 -39.88 30.32 -35.87
N ALA A 10 -39.98 31.27 -34.94
CA ALA A 10 -40.64 31.17 -33.64
C ALA A 10 -42.15 30.87 -33.75
N LEU A 11 -42.66 30.10 -32.78
CA LEU A 11 -44.02 30.02 -32.17
C LEU A 11 -44.19 28.56 -31.67
N GLY A 12 -44.50 28.25 -30.42
CA GLY A 12 -45.41 28.95 -29.53
C GLY A 12 -45.22 28.63 -28.04
N LEU A 13 -45.94 29.42 -27.26
CA LEU A 13 -45.94 29.56 -25.82
C LEU A 13 -46.54 28.36 -25.04
N ALA A 14 -45.99 28.20 -23.84
CA ALA A 14 -46.64 27.87 -22.57
C ALA A 14 -47.32 26.50 -22.38
N ALA A 15 -46.73 25.70 -21.50
CA ALA A 15 -47.48 25.06 -20.41
C ALA A 15 -46.61 25.04 -19.15
N LEU A 16 -47.20 25.57 -18.09
CA LEU A 16 -46.66 25.84 -16.76
C LEU A 16 -47.08 24.68 -15.84
N VAL A 17 -46.44 24.63 -14.66
CA VAL A 17 -46.92 24.03 -13.38
C VAL A 17 -46.13 22.82 -12.86
N LEU A 18 -45.30 23.16 -11.86
CA LEU A 18 -45.11 22.51 -10.54
C LEU A 18 -45.21 20.98 -10.45
N ALA A 19 -44.12 20.36 -10.01
CA ALA A 19 -43.96 19.91 -8.63
C ALA A 19 -42.93 18.78 -8.58
N ALA A 20 -41.68 19.13 -8.27
CA ALA A 20 -40.70 18.17 -7.81
C ALA A 20 -39.95 18.78 -6.62
N LEU A 21 -40.73 19.24 -5.63
CA LEU A 21 -40.26 19.36 -4.25
C LEU A 21 -40.00 17.93 -3.76
N HIS A 22 -38.90 17.32 -4.22
CA HIS A 22 -38.39 16.09 -3.64
C HIS A 22 -37.85 16.49 -2.28
N GLY A 23 -38.66 16.19 -1.26
CA GLY A 23 -38.41 16.53 0.12
C GLY A 23 -36.97 16.19 0.48
N ALA A 24 -36.30 17.17 1.09
CA ALA A 24 -35.13 16.88 1.91
C ALA A 24 -35.56 15.84 2.95
N ALA A 25 -35.18 14.58 2.73
CA ALA A 25 -35.28 13.58 3.78
C ALA A 25 -34.47 14.12 4.96
N PRO A 26 -35.00 14.08 6.21
CA PRO A 26 -34.18 14.40 7.35
C PRO A 26 -32.99 13.43 7.35
N ALA A 27 -31.77 13.97 7.38
CA ALA A 27 -30.60 13.16 7.60
C ALA A 27 -30.82 12.43 8.93
N GLN A 28 -30.97 11.11 8.87
CA GLN A 28 -30.98 10.30 10.07
C GLN A 28 -29.57 10.42 10.66
N THR A 29 -29.43 11.21 11.72
CA THR A 29 -28.24 11.13 12.57
C THR A 29 -28.16 9.67 13.02
N PRO A 30 -27.07 8.94 12.73
CA PRO A 30 -26.89 7.61 13.26
C PRO A 30 -26.97 7.74 14.78
N ASN A 31 -28.04 7.23 15.38
CA ASN A 31 -28.12 7.12 16.82
C ASN A 31 -27.23 5.93 17.16
N THR A 32 -25.92 6.19 17.25
CA THR A 32 -24.95 5.20 17.72
C THR A 32 -25.22 5.00 19.20
N LYS A 33 -26.27 4.25 19.52
CA LYS A 33 -26.39 3.61 20.82
C LYS A 33 -25.14 2.71 20.90
N PRO A 34 -24.26 2.88 21.92
CA PRO A 34 -23.09 2.02 22.04
C PRO A 34 -23.60 0.59 22.07
N SER A 35 -23.36 -0.17 20.98
CA SER A 35 -23.71 -1.58 20.94
C SER A 35 -22.81 -2.24 21.98
N GLY A 36 -23.41 -2.58 23.12
CA GLY A 36 -22.69 -3.06 24.29
C GLY A 36 -21.76 -4.22 23.96
N ASN A 37 -20.58 -4.19 24.58
CA ASN A 37 -19.66 -5.30 24.84
C ASN A 37 -19.43 -6.33 23.71
N THR A 38 -19.60 -5.99 22.44
CA THR A 38 -19.11 -6.86 21.37
C THR A 38 -17.59 -6.74 21.35
N PRO A 39 -16.84 -7.79 21.72
CA PRO A 39 -15.39 -7.76 21.63
C PRO A 39 -15.02 -7.55 20.17
N PHE A 40 -13.92 -6.83 19.91
CA PHE A 40 -13.35 -6.80 18.57
C PHE A 40 -13.04 -8.23 18.14
N SER A 41 -13.84 -8.78 17.22
CA SER A 41 -13.57 -10.07 16.62
C SER A 41 -12.51 -9.86 15.55
N SER A 42 -11.27 -10.23 15.85
CA SER A 42 -10.18 -10.19 14.87
C SER A 42 -10.45 -11.25 13.82
N MET A 43 -10.59 -10.87 12.55
CA MET A 43 -10.51 -11.84 11.45
C MET A 43 -9.09 -12.38 11.39
N ALA A 44 -8.89 -13.63 11.84
CA ALA A 44 -7.65 -14.34 11.59
C ALA A 44 -7.61 -14.69 10.10
N ILE A 45 -6.72 -14.04 9.35
CA ILE A 45 -6.43 -14.43 7.97
C ILE A 45 -5.56 -15.68 8.06
N ALA A 46 -5.97 -16.77 7.41
CA ALA A 46 -5.17 -17.99 7.32
C ALA A 46 -3.81 -17.64 6.68
N ARG A 47 -2.73 -18.09 7.32
CA ARG A 47 -1.38 -17.91 6.79
C ARG A 47 -1.25 -18.86 5.59
N ASP A 48 -0.93 -18.35 4.41
CA ASP A 48 -0.60 -19.22 3.28
C ASP A 48 0.64 -20.04 3.65
N GLU A 49 0.60 -21.36 3.40
CA GLU A 49 1.63 -22.34 3.79
C GLU A 49 3.01 -22.10 3.12
N ALA A 50 3.10 -21.12 2.22
CA ALA A 50 4.34 -20.67 1.58
C ALA A 50 5.14 -19.61 2.39
N ASP A 51 4.80 -19.37 3.67
CA ASP A 51 5.36 -18.27 4.47
C ASP A 51 6.74 -18.54 5.11
N ASP A 52 7.33 -19.72 4.92
CA ASP A 52 8.60 -20.10 5.56
C ASP A 52 9.79 -19.25 5.10
N CYS A 53 9.72 -18.69 3.88
CA CYS A 53 10.77 -17.82 3.33
C CYS A 53 10.49 -16.33 3.48
N ARG A 54 9.44 -15.95 4.22
CA ARG A 54 9.13 -14.55 4.44
C ARG A 54 9.97 -14.00 5.59
N VAL A 55 10.62 -12.86 5.34
CA VAL A 55 11.38 -12.14 6.38
C VAL A 55 10.50 -11.93 7.63
N PRO A 56 10.94 -12.39 8.82
CA PRO A 56 10.10 -12.39 10.01
C PRO A 56 9.85 -10.96 10.52
N LYS A 57 9.04 -10.86 11.58
CA LYS A 57 8.92 -9.61 12.33
C LYS A 57 10.27 -9.28 12.99
N PRO A 58 10.76 -8.03 12.90
CA PRO A 58 12.02 -7.63 13.53
C PRO A 58 11.95 -7.78 15.06
N PRO A 59 13.04 -8.23 15.71
CA PRO A 59 13.18 -8.24 17.16
C PRO A 59 12.87 -6.87 17.77
N ALA A 60 12.25 -6.84 18.94
CA ALA A 60 11.83 -5.59 19.57
C ALA A 60 13.02 -4.71 20.00
N ASP A 61 14.14 -5.35 20.33
CA ASP A 61 15.42 -4.77 20.73
C ASP A 61 16.33 -4.38 19.56
N LEU A 62 15.97 -4.73 18.31
CA LEU A 62 16.76 -4.36 17.14
C LEU A 62 16.94 -2.85 16.97
N ALA A 63 15.90 -2.06 17.29
CA ALA A 63 15.95 -0.60 17.23
C ALA A 63 14.87 0.02 18.11
N GLU A 64 15.11 1.26 18.54
CA GLU A 64 14.26 2.01 19.48
C GLU A 64 12.80 2.10 19.02
N THR A 65 12.58 2.41 17.73
CA THR A 65 11.24 2.69 17.21
C THR A 65 10.77 1.61 16.23
N ALA A 66 9.45 1.45 16.15
CA ALA A 66 8.84 0.60 15.13
C ALA A 66 9.15 1.09 13.71
N TYR A 67 9.32 2.40 13.52
CA TYR A 67 9.73 2.99 12.25
C TYR A 67 11.07 2.43 11.77
N LEU A 68 12.09 2.48 12.63
CA LEU A 68 13.42 1.97 12.33
C LEU A 68 13.39 0.46 12.07
N ARG A 69 12.76 -0.31 12.96
CA ARG A 69 12.62 -1.77 12.82
C ARG A 69 11.92 -2.16 11.50
N ASN A 70 10.88 -1.44 11.12
CA ASN A 70 10.17 -1.69 9.86
C ASN A 70 11.04 -1.36 8.64
N GLY A 71 11.84 -0.30 8.70
CA GLY A 71 12.82 0.03 7.68
C GLY A 71 13.90 -1.05 7.53
N TYR A 72 14.48 -1.53 8.64
CA TYR A 72 15.45 -2.63 8.61
C TYR A 72 14.84 -3.92 8.05
N ARG A 73 13.57 -4.22 8.35
CA ARG A 73 12.86 -5.33 7.70
C ARG A 73 12.75 -5.15 6.19
N ALA A 74 12.47 -3.93 5.71
CA ALA A 74 12.42 -3.67 4.27
C ALA A 74 13.80 -3.79 3.61
N ILE A 75 14.85 -3.27 4.26
CA ILE A 75 16.23 -3.42 3.79
C ILE A 75 16.61 -4.90 3.70
N LEU A 76 16.33 -5.70 4.72
CA LEU A 76 16.63 -7.14 4.70
C LEU A 76 15.94 -7.86 3.53
N ARG A 77 14.67 -7.52 3.24
CA ARG A 77 13.95 -8.03 2.07
C ARG A 77 14.61 -7.64 0.76
N ILE A 78 15.05 -6.39 0.63
CA ILE A 78 15.77 -5.89 -0.55
C ILE A 78 17.06 -6.70 -0.74
N LEU A 79 17.87 -6.88 0.30
CA LEU A 79 19.13 -7.62 0.22
C LEU A 79 18.94 -9.07 -0.24
N ILE A 80 17.96 -9.76 0.33
CA ILE A 80 17.64 -11.15 -0.04
C ILE A 80 17.19 -11.23 -1.51
N ALA A 81 16.31 -10.32 -1.94
CA ALA A 81 15.80 -10.33 -3.31
C ALA A 81 16.88 -9.96 -4.34
N GLU A 82 17.76 -9.00 -4.00
CA GLU A 82 18.93 -8.66 -4.82
C GLU A 82 19.87 -9.87 -4.98
N GLU A 83 20.16 -10.60 -3.89
CA GLU A 83 21.01 -11.80 -3.93
C GLU A 83 20.40 -12.92 -4.77
N ALA A 84 19.09 -13.17 -4.60
CA ALA A 84 18.37 -14.17 -5.39
C ALA A 84 18.46 -13.86 -6.89
N LEU A 85 18.27 -12.60 -7.27
CA LEU A 85 18.40 -12.16 -8.67
C LEU A 85 19.84 -12.22 -9.18
N ALA A 86 20.82 -11.83 -8.36
CA ALA A 86 22.23 -11.78 -8.75
C ALA A 86 22.85 -13.18 -8.93
N THR A 87 22.41 -14.14 -8.12
CA THR A 87 22.90 -15.53 -8.15
C THR A 87 21.99 -16.47 -8.93
N GLU A 88 20.85 -15.97 -9.43
CA GLU A 88 19.77 -16.77 -10.01
C GLU A 88 19.33 -17.92 -9.08
N ASN A 89 19.38 -17.68 -7.76
CA ASN A 89 19.02 -18.65 -6.74
C ASN A 89 17.62 -18.36 -6.17
N TRP A 90 16.67 -19.20 -6.56
CA TRP A 90 15.26 -19.08 -6.16
C TRP A 90 14.92 -19.87 -4.89
N THR A 91 15.91 -20.43 -4.20
CA THR A 91 15.70 -21.12 -2.94
C THR A 91 15.50 -20.13 -1.79
N CYS A 92 15.09 -20.63 -0.63
CA CYS A 92 14.99 -19.84 0.58
C CYS A 92 16.38 -19.34 1.03
N LEU A 93 16.66 -18.04 0.86
CA LEU A 93 17.95 -17.46 1.29
C LEU A 93 17.89 -16.88 2.71
N LEU A 94 16.76 -17.00 3.41
CA LEU A 94 16.54 -16.31 4.68
C LEU A 94 17.57 -16.68 5.77
N ASP A 95 18.12 -17.90 5.72
CA ASP A 95 19.14 -18.40 6.64
C ASP A 95 20.54 -17.80 6.42
N GLN A 96 20.77 -17.18 5.26
CA GLN A 96 22.03 -16.53 4.88
C GLN A 96 22.06 -15.03 5.23
N PHE A 97 20.93 -14.49 5.66
CA PHE A 97 20.76 -13.06 5.92
C PHE A 97 20.35 -12.78 7.37
N THR A 98 20.98 -11.78 7.96
CA THR A 98 20.86 -11.39 9.37
C THR A 98 20.40 -9.94 9.49
N TRP A 99 19.90 -9.58 10.67
CA TRP A 99 19.53 -8.20 10.97
C TRP A 99 20.72 -7.24 10.94
N ASP A 100 21.91 -7.71 11.30
CA ASP A 100 23.15 -6.92 11.27
C ASP A 100 23.51 -6.51 9.84
N GLN A 101 23.34 -7.40 8.85
CA GLN A 101 23.52 -7.04 7.45
C GLN A 101 22.55 -5.94 6.99
N ALA A 102 21.33 -5.92 7.51
CA ALA A 102 20.39 -4.83 7.22
C ALA A 102 20.80 -3.50 7.89
N LEU A 103 21.39 -3.56 9.10
CA LEU A 103 21.95 -2.40 9.78
C LEU A 103 23.16 -1.84 9.02
N ASP A 104 24.08 -2.71 8.61
CA ASP A 104 25.28 -2.35 7.85
C ASP A 104 24.95 -1.78 6.47
N ALA A 105 23.84 -2.23 5.87
CA ALA A 105 23.37 -1.72 4.59
C ALA A 105 22.63 -0.37 4.69
N LEU A 106 22.31 0.13 5.90
CA LEU A 106 21.60 1.41 6.11
C LEU A 106 22.12 2.55 5.22
N PRO A 107 23.44 2.81 5.10
CA PRO A 107 23.94 3.97 4.35
C PRO A 107 23.54 3.96 2.86
N ARG A 108 23.25 2.78 2.28
CA ARG A 108 22.77 2.67 0.88
C ARG A 108 21.38 3.27 0.68
N PHE A 109 20.61 3.35 1.75
CA PHE A 109 19.19 3.70 1.76
C PHE A 109 18.91 5.00 2.50
N GLN A 110 19.95 5.64 3.03
CA GLN A 110 19.82 6.84 3.82
C GLN A 110 19.42 8.03 2.94
N THR A 111 18.33 8.69 3.30
CA THR A 111 17.82 9.91 2.65
C THR A 111 17.90 11.13 3.57
N SER A 112 18.27 10.94 4.84
CA SER A 112 18.37 11.99 5.84
C SER A 112 19.44 11.69 6.90
N ASP A 113 20.08 12.73 7.42
CA ASP A 113 21.00 12.64 8.56
C ASP A 113 20.28 12.55 9.92
N ASN A 114 18.94 12.61 9.94
CA ASN A 114 18.18 12.45 11.17
C ASN A 114 18.20 10.98 11.63
N PRO A 115 18.82 10.64 12.79
CA PRO A 115 18.95 9.26 13.23
C PRO A 115 17.59 8.60 13.54
N ARG A 116 16.52 9.37 13.75
CA ARG A 116 15.16 8.84 13.97
C ARG A 116 14.36 8.65 12.69
N LEU A 117 14.78 9.29 11.58
CA LEU A 117 14.13 9.23 10.28
C LEU A 117 15.18 9.13 9.15
N PRO A 118 16.09 8.13 9.16
CA PRO A 118 17.22 8.12 8.25
C PRO A 118 16.85 7.77 6.80
N PHE A 119 15.71 7.13 6.57
CA PHE A 119 15.22 6.67 5.26
C PHE A 119 13.72 6.90 5.13
N ASN A 120 13.14 6.74 3.94
CA ASN A 120 11.70 6.67 3.73
C ASN A 120 11.23 5.20 3.74
N VAL A 121 10.54 4.78 4.82
CA VAL A 121 10.09 3.39 4.97
C VAL A 121 9.14 2.97 3.84
N LEU A 122 8.26 3.86 3.37
CA LEU A 122 7.30 3.49 2.32
C LEU A 122 7.99 3.19 0.99
N GLU A 123 9.01 3.96 0.64
CA GLU A 123 9.83 3.71 -0.55
C GLU A 123 10.62 2.41 -0.43
N LEU A 124 11.18 2.10 0.74
CA LEU A 124 11.86 0.82 0.97
C LEU A 124 10.91 -0.37 0.79
N TYR A 125 9.68 -0.28 1.30
CA TYR A 125 8.70 -1.35 1.10
C TYR A 125 8.27 -1.46 -0.37
N ALA A 126 8.12 -0.34 -1.08
CA ALA A 126 7.81 -0.37 -2.50
C ALA A 126 8.95 -1.03 -3.31
N GLN A 127 10.21 -0.69 -3.01
CA GLN A 127 11.38 -1.30 -3.63
C GLN A 127 11.48 -2.79 -3.33
N ALA A 128 11.32 -3.19 -2.06
CA ALA A 128 11.32 -4.60 -1.66
C ALA A 128 10.26 -5.40 -2.43
N ASN A 129 9.03 -4.90 -2.49
CA ASN A 129 7.94 -5.56 -3.22
C ASN A 129 8.23 -5.67 -4.72
N ALA A 130 8.83 -4.64 -5.33
CA ALA A 130 9.19 -4.66 -6.75
C ALA A 130 10.30 -5.68 -7.06
N LEU A 131 11.28 -5.84 -6.17
CA LEU A 131 12.33 -6.86 -6.31
C LEU A 131 11.78 -8.27 -6.08
N GLU A 132 10.95 -8.46 -5.06
CA GLU A 132 10.29 -9.75 -4.81
C GLU A 132 9.38 -10.17 -5.97
N ALA A 133 8.69 -9.22 -6.61
CA ALA A 133 7.92 -9.50 -7.82
C ALA A 133 8.82 -9.93 -8.98
N GLN A 134 9.98 -9.28 -9.18
CA GLN A 134 10.96 -9.70 -10.19
C GLN A 134 11.53 -11.09 -9.90
N VAL A 135 11.82 -11.41 -8.64
CA VAL A 135 12.24 -12.76 -8.22
C VAL A 135 11.16 -13.79 -8.58
N ALA A 136 9.89 -13.50 -8.28
CA ALA A 136 8.79 -14.40 -8.60
C ALA A 136 8.62 -14.62 -10.12
N GLU A 137 8.73 -13.55 -10.93
CA GLU A 137 8.68 -13.63 -12.40
C GLU A 137 9.87 -14.38 -12.99
N ALA A 138 11.06 -14.25 -12.40
CA ALA A 138 12.28 -14.92 -12.86
C ALA A 138 12.29 -16.41 -12.49
N CYS A 139 11.85 -16.76 -11.27
CA CYS A 139 11.74 -18.15 -10.79
C CYS A 139 10.72 -18.98 -11.57
N ALA A 140 9.70 -18.35 -12.17
CA ALA A 140 8.66 -19.03 -12.93
C ALA A 140 9.07 -19.44 -14.36
N LYS A 141 10.28 -19.09 -14.80
CA LYS A 141 10.83 -19.42 -16.13
C LYS A 141 11.56 -20.76 -16.12
#